data_AF-A0A1V3X9Z7-F1
#
_entry.id   AF-A0A1V3X9Z7-F1
#
_cell.length_a   1.000
_cell.length_b   1.000
_cell.length_c   1.000
_cell.angle_alpha   90.00
_cell.angle_beta   90.00
_cell.angle_gamma   90.00
#
_symmetry.space_group_name_H-M   'P 1'
#
loop_
_entity.id
_entity.type
_entity.pdbx_description
1 polymer ?
#
loop_
_entity_poly.entity_id
_entity_poly.type
_entity_poly.pdbx_seq_one_letter_code
_entity_poly.pdbx_strand_id
1 'polypeptide(L)' 'MTGQGNDLKVNGAGLVCGGVHTANATVYMIDTVLMPPNQ' A
#
# COMPACT_ATOMS: atom_id res chain seq x y z
N MET A 1 -16.61 -6.66 -6.67
CA MET A 1 -15.30 -6.02 -6.94
C MET A 1 -14.27 -7.12 -7.01
N THR A 2 -14.00 -7.64 -8.20
CA THR A 2 -13.17 -8.82 -8.41
C THR A 2 -12.22 -8.53 -9.56
N GLY A 3 -10.95 -8.32 -9.22
CA GLY A 3 -9.82 -8.30 -10.16
C GLY A 3 -9.39 -6.91 -10.64
N GLN A 4 -8.39 -6.33 -9.95
CA GLN A 4 -7.35 -5.43 -10.48
C GLN A 4 -6.48 -4.95 -9.29
N GLY A 5 -5.51 -5.75 -8.85
CA GLY A 5 -4.69 -5.35 -7.69
C GLY A 5 -3.51 -6.25 -7.31
N ASN A 6 -3.37 -7.43 -7.91
CA ASN A 6 -2.36 -8.40 -7.47
C ASN A 6 -0.89 -8.02 -7.75
N ASP A 7 -0.62 -6.96 -8.51
CA ASP A 7 0.76 -6.53 -8.82
C ASP A 7 1.05 -5.06 -8.47
N LEU A 8 0.19 -4.41 -7.69
CA LEU A 8 0.48 -3.06 -7.22
C LEU A 8 1.53 -3.14 -6.10
N LYS A 9 2.69 -2.51 -6.35
CA LYS A 9 3.79 -2.43 -5.40
C LYS A 9 4.15 -0.98 -5.12
N VAL A 10 4.47 -0.69 -3.86
CA VAL A 10 4.98 0.61 -3.41
C VAL A 10 6.42 0.40 -2.97
N ASN A 11 7.37 0.95 -3.72
CA ASN A 11 8.81 0.82 -3.43
C ASN A 11 9.25 -0.64 -3.21
N GLY A 12 8.74 -1.57 -4.04
CA GLY A 12 9.01 -3.00 -3.94
C GLY A 12 8.13 -3.78 -2.95
N ALA A 13 7.44 -3.13 -2.02
CA ALA A 13 6.50 -3.75 -1.09
C ALA A 13 5.16 -4.06 -1.76
N GLY A 14 4.61 -5.24 -1.55
CA GLY A 14 3.33 -5.66 -2.11
C GLY A 14 2.15 -5.00 -1.42
N LEU A 15 1.17 -4.54 -2.19
CA LEU A 15 -0.08 -4.02 -1.64
C LEU A 15 -1.01 -5.18 -1.21
N VAL A 16 -1.39 -5.21 0.06
CA VAL A 16 -2.25 -6.24 0.65
C VAL A 16 -3.72 -5.82 0.60
N CYS A 17 -3.99 -4.57 0.99
CA CYS A 17 -5.29 -3.93 0.81
C CYS A 17 -5.08 -2.43 0.59
N GLY A 18 -5.91 -1.81 -0.24
CA GLY A 18 -5.74 -0.42 -0.62
C GLY A 18 -7.06 0.33 -0.68
N GLY A 19 -6.98 1.66 -0.61
CA GLY A 19 -8.15 2.51 -0.83
C GLY A 19 -9.09 2.61 0.38
N VAL A 20 -8.61 2.33 1.60
CA VAL A 20 -9.45 2.47 2.79
C VAL A 20 -9.56 3.93 3.16
N HIS A 21 -10.73 4.53 2.94
CA HIS A 21 -10.98 5.92 3.29
C HIS A 21 -11.13 6.10 4.79
N THR A 22 -10.36 7.03 5.34
CA THR A 22 -10.51 7.57 6.69
C THR A 22 -10.93 9.04 6.59
N ALA A 23 -11.19 9.69 7.72
CA ALA A 23 -11.69 11.07 7.73
C ALA A 23 -10.79 12.07 6.96
N ASN A 24 -9.48 11.85 6.94
CA ASN A 24 -8.51 12.82 6.40
C ASN A 24 -7.53 12.22 5.38
N ALA A 25 -7.58 10.91 5.14
CA ALA A 25 -6.59 10.21 4.33
C ALA A 25 -7.12 8.91 3.76
N THR A 26 -6.39 8.38 2.78
CA THR A 26 -6.59 7.03 2.27
C THR A 26 -5.47 6.13 2.79
N VAL A 27 -5.84 5.02 3.41
CA VAL A 27 -4.90 4.03 3.94
C VAL A 27 -4.68 2.92 2.92
N TYR A 28 -3.40 2.56 2.75
CA TYR A 28 -2.92 1.44 1.96
C TYR A 28 -2.03 0.58 2.84
N MET A 29 -2.33 -0.72 2.93
CA MET A 29 -1.58 -1.70 3.69
C MET A 29 -0.61 -2.45 2.78
N ILE A 30 0.65 -2.51 3.19
CA ILE A 30 1.72 -3.19 2.45
C ILE A 30 2.33 -4.33 3.29
N ASP A 31 2.98 -5.28 2.63
CA ASP A 31 3.55 -6.49 3.26
C ASP A 31 4.95 -6.32 3.87
N THR A 32 5.61 -5.19 3.59
CA THR A 32 7.01 -4.93 3.97
C THR A 32 7.17 -3.56 4.60
N VAL A 33 8.03 -3.45 5.62
CA VAL A 33 8.37 -2.16 6.26
C VAL A 33 9.27 -1.36 5.34
N LEU A 34 8.86 -0.13 5.01
CA LEU A 34 9.70 0.81 4.26
C LEU A 34 10.53 1.66 5.22
N MET A 35 11.81 1.83 4.90
CA MET A 35 12.73 2.71 5.63
C MET A 35 12.90 4.05 4.88
N PRO A 36 13.11 5.17 5.59
CA PRO A 36 13.46 6.44 4.95
C PRO A 36 14.79 6.33 4.17
N PRO A 37 14.93 6.97 3.00
CA PRO A 37 16.12 6.81 2.15
C PRO A 37 17.42 7.42 2.71
N ASN A 38 17.36 8.24 3.76
CA ASN A 38 18.52 8.98 4.30
C ASN A 38 18.60 8.89 5.85
N GLN A 39 18.75 7.70 6.41
CA GLN A 39 19.07 7.57 7.85
C GLN A 39 20.47 8.07 8.18
#